data_AF-A0A1F5LER3-F1
#
_entry.id   AF-A0A1F5LER3-F1
#
_cell.length_a   1.000
_cell.length_b   1.000
_cell.length_c   1.000
_cell.angle_alpha   90.00
_cell.angle_beta   90.00
_cell.angle_gamma   90.00
#
_symmetry.space_group_name_H-M   'P 1'
#
loop_
_entity.id
_entity.type
_entity.pdbx_description
1 polymer ?
#
loop_
_entity_poly.entity_id
_entity_poly.type
_entity_poly.pdbx_seq_one_letter_code
_entity_poly.pdbx_strand_id
1 'polypeptide(L)'
;MSACVVSARPAGSSVTLKTAASKQNATIAMDGMTLMDKDGQIKPQTTEAIPIAPSVRHNSLGVVDRLSILRHLISKTKQKYNDRYSKILNSAHLDVEALLDNNLSLSVKDLCERGHFTLSSLIALGGSPESSQEAGVYLHILWKQSIPSCFWLYVGQAGVFCVRIGTHNNPWRRQRQRSLHYTIWHSESDMESVFVKLAVHDAFSSEEGQLLLNLQEMWMSLVFQTLRGFHLNEFLPPGSNKLWAGNHLNVSIPLWQSFTAIPNAETKGGSLAFKEYLCHKDPAVRHWAEDARDAFNDLRNSPDPLLRRYYLDLNQGARKTARAAWEKKKYEELREYLSGKVAIVTESHDGELSEVSAGSFRFTISRKLGLNVDGGDKVLLKMHLAETSPHPRAYAHKARLDEPASRLAVSIEGVRGDFFEWLTTSGNLNVQKMNSLVDVLEGLTLEESESLPRRWHVRRMIPG
;
A
#
# COMPACT_ATOMS: atom_id res chain seq x y z
N MET A 1 66.52 -32.82 -21.25
CA MET A 1 67.24 -32.24 -20.10
C MET A 1 66.21 -31.56 -19.19
N SER A 2 66.20 -32.01 -17.93
CA SER A 2 65.56 -31.56 -16.66
C SER A 2 64.34 -30.61 -16.67
N ALA A 3 63.21 -30.86 -16.01
CA ALA A 3 62.91 -31.28 -14.62
C ALA A 3 63.00 -30.15 -13.54
N CYS A 4 61.82 -29.61 -13.19
CA CYS A 4 61.13 -29.56 -11.87
C CYS A 4 61.68 -28.80 -10.62
N VAL A 5 60.68 -28.35 -9.81
CA VAL A 5 60.62 -28.00 -8.35
C VAL A 5 60.94 -26.52 -7.98
N VAL A 6 59.99 -25.61 -7.62
CA VAL A 6 59.03 -25.43 -6.47
C VAL A 6 59.62 -24.80 -5.20
N SER A 7 59.00 -23.70 -4.71
CA SER A 7 58.79 -23.23 -3.31
C SER A 7 58.81 -21.68 -3.26
N ALA A 8 57.99 -20.88 -2.56
CA ALA A 8 56.81 -21.02 -1.70
C ALA A 8 56.10 -19.63 -1.61
N ARG A 9 54.81 -19.60 -1.20
CA ARG A 9 54.05 -18.40 -0.79
C ARG A 9 54.36 -18.01 0.67
N PRO A 10 54.05 -16.76 1.09
CA PRO A 10 52.77 -16.47 1.79
C PRO A 10 52.12 -15.16 1.26
N ALA A 11 50.81 -15.10 0.97
CA ALA A 11 49.63 -14.90 1.84
C ALA A 11 49.29 -13.42 2.14
N GLY A 12 48.03 -13.04 1.87
CA GLY A 12 47.36 -11.78 2.24
C GLY A 12 47.33 -10.75 1.10
N SER A 13 46.22 -10.18 0.63
CA SER A 13 44.82 -10.20 1.03
C SER A 13 43.99 -9.82 -0.21
N SER A 14 43.05 -10.67 -0.60
CA SER A 14 42.05 -10.36 -1.64
C SER A 14 41.09 -9.30 -1.10
N VAL A 15 41.20 -8.06 -1.62
CA VAL A 15 40.18 -7.04 -1.41
C VAL A 15 38.96 -7.44 -2.23
N THR A 16 38.03 -8.12 -1.56
CA THR A 16 36.72 -8.42 -2.12
C THR A 16 35.91 -7.11 -2.08
N LEU A 17 35.77 -6.44 -3.22
CA LEU A 17 34.83 -5.34 -3.40
C LEU A 17 33.40 -5.90 -3.24
N LYS A 18 32.91 -5.89 -2.00
CA LYS A 18 31.48 -6.02 -1.71
C LYS A 18 30.81 -4.73 -2.14
N THR A 19 30.19 -4.75 -3.32
CA THR A 19 29.30 -3.70 -3.80
C THR A 19 28.06 -3.64 -2.90
N ALA A 20 28.08 -2.73 -1.93
CA ALA A 20 26.88 -2.34 -1.19
C ALA A 20 26.03 -1.44 -2.10
N ALA A 21 25.11 -2.04 -2.86
CA ALA A 21 24.08 -1.31 -3.58
C ALA A 21 23.13 -0.66 -2.55
N SER A 22 23.22 0.67 -2.40
CA SER A 22 22.29 1.46 -1.60
C SER A 22 20.89 1.39 -2.24
N LYS A 23 20.01 0.58 -1.65
CA LYS A 23 18.60 0.46 -2.03
C LYS A 23 17.80 1.51 -1.26
N GLN A 24 17.40 2.58 -1.93
CA GLN A 24 16.46 3.56 -1.36
C GLN A 24 15.34 3.86 -2.37
N ASN A 25 14.14 3.44 -2.00
CA ASN A 25 12.85 4.05 -2.33
C ASN A 25 11.84 3.47 -1.35
N ALA A 26 11.28 4.33 -0.50
CA ALA A 26 10.13 3.97 0.32
C ALA A 26 8.90 3.87 -0.61
N THR A 27 8.68 2.68 -1.17
CA THR A 27 7.39 2.30 -1.73
C THR A 27 6.51 1.91 -0.54
N ILE A 28 5.38 2.59 -0.34
CA ILE A 28 4.29 2.03 0.47
C ILE A 28 3.76 0.85 -0.34
N ALA A 29 4.36 -0.32 -0.14
CA ALA A 29 3.82 -1.56 -0.62
C ALA A 29 2.67 -1.94 0.32
N MET A 30 1.46 -1.51 -0.01
CA MET A 30 0.29 -2.22 0.49
C MET A 30 0.22 -3.51 -0.30
N ASP A 31 0.56 -4.63 0.35
CA ASP A 31 0.60 -5.96 -0.23
C ASP A 31 -0.70 -6.27 -0.99
N GLY A 32 -0.59 -6.29 -2.32
CA GLY A 32 -1.50 -7.01 -3.19
C GLY A 32 -0.87 -8.34 -3.51
N MET A 33 -1.30 -9.42 -2.84
CA MET A 33 -1.02 -10.77 -3.32
C MET A 33 -1.65 -10.91 -4.71
N THR A 34 -0.83 -11.14 -5.72
CA THR A 34 -1.29 -11.60 -7.03
C THR A 34 -1.80 -13.02 -6.87
N LEU A 35 -3.11 -13.24 -7.05
CA LEU A 35 -3.65 -14.58 -7.29
C LEU A 35 -3.20 -14.98 -8.70
N MET A 36 -2.26 -15.93 -8.79
CA MET A 36 -2.02 -16.65 -10.05
C MET A 36 -3.03 -17.79 -10.13
N ASP A 37 -3.67 -17.94 -11.28
CA ASP A 37 -4.39 -19.18 -11.61
C ASP A 37 -3.38 -20.30 -11.92
N LYS A 38 -3.86 -21.54 -12.00
CA LYS A 38 -3.03 -22.73 -12.21
C LYS A 38 -2.35 -22.78 -13.58
N ASP A 39 -2.71 -21.87 -14.50
CA ASP A 39 -2.27 -21.88 -15.90
C ASP A 39 -1.37 -20.68 -16.27
N GLY A 40 -1.09 -19.78 -15.33
CA GLY A 40 -0.15 -18.67 -15.54
C GLY A 40 -0.62 -17.65 -16.58
N GLN A 41 -1.91 -17.61 -16.92
CA GLN A 41 -2.46 -16.68 -17.90
C GLN A 41 -3.34 -15.61 -17.24
N ILE A 42 -2.92 -14.35 -17.39
CA ILE A 42 -3.73 -13.20 -16.97
C ILE A 42 -4.77 -12.94 -18.05
N LYS A 43 -6.05 -13.25 -17.79
CA LYS A 43 -7.15 -12.69 -18.59
C LYS A 43 -7.25 -11.18 -18.32
N PRO A 44 -7.17 -10.30 -19.34
CA PRO A 44 -7.46 -8.90 -19.15
C PRO A 44 -8.93 -8.74 -18.74
N GLN A 45 -9.17 -8.19 -17.54
CA GLN A 45 -10.50 -7.68 -17.21
C GLN A 45 -10.75 -6.48 -18.11
N THR A 46 -11.60 -6.65 -19.11
CA THR A 46 -12.21 -5.55 -19.88
C THR A 46 -13.15 -4.79 -18.96
N THR A 47 -12.62 -3.88 -18.15
CA THR A 47 -13.42 -2.81 -17.56
C THR A 47 -13.74 -1.81 -18.66
N GLU A 48 -15.03 -1.63 -18.93
CA GLU A 48 -15.54 -0.54 -19.77
C GLU A 48 -14.87 0.79 -19.35
N ALA A 49 -14.26 1.45 -20.34
CA ALA A 49 -13.58 2.71 -20.13
C ALA A 49 -14.62 3.79 -19.83
N ILE A 50 -14.80 4.10 -18.54
CA ILE A 50 -15.47 5.34 -18.14
C ILE A 50 -14.69 6.48 -18.79
N PRO A 51 -15.33 7.41 -19.53
CA PRO A 51 -14.63 8.52 -20.16
C PRO A 51 -13.85 9.29 -19.11
N ILE A 52 -12.52 9.22 -19.21
CA ILE A 52 -11.61 9.93 -18.32
C ILE A 52 -11.77 11.41 -18.68
N ALA A 53 -12.21 12.23 -17.72
CA ALA A 53 -12.24 13.68 -17.88
C ALA A 53 -10.86 14.17 -18.39
N PRO A 54 -10.80 15.16 -19.29
CA PRO A 54 -9.54 15.58 -19.88
C PRO A 54 -8.55 15.94 -18.77
N SER A 55 -7.38 15.30 -18.84
CA SER A 55 -6.27 15.53 -17.94
C SER A 55 -5.88 17.00 -17.94
N VAL A 56 -5.37 17.46 -16.80
CA VAL A 56 -4.99 18.86 -16.59
C VAL A 56 -3.89 19.24 -17.59
N ARG A 57 -4.18 20.20 -18.47
CA ARG A 57 -3.16 20.81 -19.33
C ARG A 57 -2.19 21.60 -18.46
N HIS A 58 -0.89 21.35 -18.64
CA HIS A 58 0.12 22.08 -17.88
C HIS A 58 0.39 23.46 -18.52
N ASN A 59 0.09 24.52 -17.77
CA ASN A 59 0.60 25.85 -18.07
C ASN A 59 2.08 25.94 -17.69
N SER A 60 2.86 26.78 -18.37
CA SER A 60 4.25 27.05 -17.97
C SER A 60 4.29 27.63 -16.54
N LEU A 61 5.29 27.25 -15.74
CA LEU A 61 5.49 27.79 -14.40
C LEU A 61 5.86 29.29 -14.39
N GLY A 62 6.34 29.82 -15.53
CA GLY A 62 6.96 31.13 -15.57
C GLY A 62 8.34 31.11 -14.91
N VAL A 63 8.90 32.28 -14.67
CA VAL A 63 10.22 32.42 -14.01
C VAL A 63 10.16 31.84 -12.61
N VAL A 64 11.13 31.00 -12.26
CA VAL A 64 11.22 30.35 -10.94
C VAL A 64 12.47 30.86 -10.22
N ASP A 65 12.26 31.55 -9.09
CA ASP A 65 13.34 31.94 -8.18
C ASP A 65 13.83 30.73 -7.38
N ARG A 66 14.65 29.91 -8.04
CA ARG A 66 15.18 28.65 -7.48
C ARG A 66 15.98 28.88 -6.20
N LEU A 67 16.69 30.01 -6.07
CA LEU A 67 17.54 30.29 -4.91
C LEU A 67 16.70 30.69 -3.70
N SER A 68 15.64 31.47 -3.89
CA SER A 68 14.66 31.74 -2.83
C SER A 68 14.01 30.45 -2.34
N ILE A 69 13.63 29.54 -3.25
CA ILE A 69 13.12 28.21 -2.88
C ILE A 69 14.14 27.43 -2.06
N LEU A 70 15.42 27.39 -2.49
CA LEU A 70 16.48 26.67 -1.77
C LEU A 70 16.69 27.21 -0.36
N ARG A 71 16.81 28.54 -0.21
CA ARG A 71 16.95 29.20 1.10
C ARG A 71 15.79 28.89 2.03
N HIS A 72 14.57 28.95 1.50
CA HIS A 72 13.38 28.63 2.26
C HIS A 72 13.37 27.16 2.70
N LEU A 73 13.71 26.24 1.80
CA LEU A 73 13.84 24.81 2.10
C LEU A 73 14.88 24.54 3.19
N ILE A 74 16.07 25.16 3.11
CA ILE A 74 17.12 25.01 4.13
C ILE A 74 16.62 25.51 5.48
N SER A 75 15.97 26.67 5.51
CA SER A 75 15.37 27.25 6.72
C SER A 75 14.31 26.32 7.33
N LYS A 76 13.38 25.82 6.52
CA LYS A 76 12.34 24.86 6.96
C LYS A 76 12.92 23.55 7.45
N THR A 77 13.95 23.04 6.79
CA THR A 77 14.66 21.83 7.22
C THR A 77 15.35 22.04 8.56
N LYS A 78 16.01 23.20 8.78
CA LYS A 78 16.59 23.55 10.08
C LYS A 78 15.54 23.61 11.19
N GLN A 79 14.35 24.12 10.88
CA GLN A 79 13.24 24.25 11.82
C GLN A 79 12.63 22.89 12.19
N LYS A 80 12.31 22.05 11.19
CA LYS A 80 11.56 20.81 11.39
C LYS A 80 12.42 19.57 11.63
N TYR A 81 13.61 19.54 11.05
CA TYR A 81 14.46 18.34 10.97
C TYR A 81 15.87 18.61 11.49
N ASN A 82 15.98 19.48 12.50
CA ASN A 82 17.26 19.87 13.08
C ASN A 82 18.07 18.67 13.53
N ASP A 83 17.46 17.74 14.27
CA ASP A 83 18.14 16.57 14.84
C ASP A 83 18.89 15.76 13.79
N ARG A 84 18.35 15.71 12.57
CA ARG A 84 18.91 14.93 11.47
C ARG A 84 19.87 15.72 10.59
N TYR A 85 19.54 16.98 10.31
CA TYR A 85 20.25 17.77 9.31
C TYR A 85 21.24 18.77 9.92
N SER A 86 21.23 18.95 11.24
CA SER A 86 22.08 19.94 11.95
C SER A 86 23.56 19.80 11.61
N LYS A 87 24.08 18.57 11.52
CA LYS A 87 25.48 18.32 11.23
C LYS A 87 25.93 18.95 9.91
N ILE A 88 25.12 18.84 8.86
CA ILE A 88 25.46 19.42 7.55
C ILE A 88 25.02 20.89 7.45
N LEU A 89 23.87 21.26 8.03
CA LEU A 89 23.29 22.59 7.88
C LEU A 89 23.90 23.66 8.80
N ASN A 90 24.60 23.25 9.85
CA ASN A 90 25.32 24.13 10.78
C ASN A 90 26.85 24.03 10.64
N SER A 91 27.34 23.29 9.65
CA SER A 91 28.78 23.17 9.40
C SER A 91 29.36 24.51 8.94
N ALA A 92 30.36 25.03 9.66
CA ALA A 92 31.05 26.27 9.29
C ALA A 92 31.91 26.13 8.02
N HIS A 93 32.20 24.90 7.60
CA HIS A 93 33.08 24.61 6.46
C HIS A 93 32.31 24.26 5.18
N LEU A 94 30.98 24.18 5.25
CA LEU A 94 30.13 23.76 4.14
C LEU A 94 29.05 24.80 3.85
N ASP A 95 29.23 25.52 2.75
CA ASP A 95 28.14 26.32 2.18
C ASP A 95 27.20 25.40 1.40
N VAL A 96 26.17 24.92 2.09
CA VAL A 96 25.17 23.99 1.50
C VAL A 96 24.42 24.65 0.36
N GLU A 97 24.12 25.95 0.42
CA GLU A 97 23.40 26.64 -0.65
C GLU A 97 24.25 26.67 -1.92
N ALA A 98 25.50 27.15 -1.80
CA ALA A 98 26.42 27.21 -2.93
C ALA A 98 26.73 25.82 -3.50
N LEU A 99 26.92 24.81 -2.64
CA LEU A 99 27.17 23.44 -3.09
C LEU A 99 26.01 22.90 -3.92
N LEU A 100 24.77 23.00 -3.42
CA LEU A 100 23.60 22.47 -4.10
C LEU A 100 23.32 23.21 -5.43
N ASP A 101 23.47 24.54 -5.47
CA ASP A 101 23.32 25.29 -6.72
C ASP A 101 24.46 24.98 -7.71
N ASN A 102 25.71 24.84 -7.26
CA ASN A 102 26.84 24.51 -8.15
C ASN A 102 26.70 23.12 -8.80
N ASN A 103 26.08 22.18 -8.10
CA ASN A 103 25.84 20.83 -8.62
C ASN A 103 24.66 20.74 -9.59
N LEU A 104 23.86 21.81 -9.71
CA LEU A 104 22.74 21.89 -10.63
C LEU A 104 23.22 22.08 -12.07
N SER A 105 22.61 21.35 -13.01
CA SER A 105 22.97 21.51 -14.43
C SER A 105 22.67 22.93 -14.92
N LEU A 106 23.53 23.43 -15.81
CA LEU A 106 23.35 24.77 -16.41
C LEU A 106 22.01 24.89 -17.15
N SER A 107 21.55 23.81 -17.80
CA SER A 107 20.26 23.77 -18.49
C SER A 107 19.08 23.97 -17.54
N VAL A 108 19.15 23.45 -16.30
CA VAL A 108 18.10 23.68 -15.29
C VAL A 108 18.13 25.12 -14.78
N LYS A 109 19.32 25.70 -14.55
CA LYS A 109 19.45 27.11 -14.13
C LYS A 109 18.80 28.04 -15.16
N ASP A 110 19.17 27.84 -16.42
CA ASP A 110 18.65 28.59 -17.58
C ASP A 110 17.15 28.36 -17.81
N LEU A 111 16.64 27.14 -17.58
CA LEU A 111 15.21 26.85 -17.61
C LEU A 111 14.44 27.66 -16.55
N CYS A 112 14.95 27.73 -15.32
CA CYS A 112 14.32 28.49 -14.23
C CYS A 112 14.30 30.00 -14.52
N GLU A 113 15.38 30.53 -15.11
CA GLU A 113 15.53 31.95 -15.45
C GLU A 113 14.63 32.35 -16.62
N ARG A 114 14.54 31.53 -17.67
CA ARG A 114 13.67 31.79 -18.81
C ARG A 114 12.19 31.52 -18.51
N GLY A 115 11.91 30.58 -17.61
CA GLY A 115 10.56 30.30 -17.15
C GLY A 115 9.65 29.59 -18.16
N HIS A 116 10.22 29.00 -19.21
CA HIS A 116 9.51 28.26 -20.24
C HIS A 116 9.49 26.77 -19.94
N PHE A 117 8.62 26.34 -19.04
CA PHE A 117 8.44 24.95 -18.64
C PHE A 117 7.42 24.24 -19.55
N THR A 118 7.86 23.84 -20.74
CA THR A 118 7.09 23.05 -21.70
C THR A 118 7.64 21.62 -21.77
N LEU A 119 6.88 20.67 -22.31
CA LEU A 119 7.39 19.30 -22.49
C LEU A 119 8.73 19.28 -23.24
N SER A 120 8.83 20.03 -24.34
CA SER A 120 10.05 20.09 -25.15
C SER A 120 11.25 20.66 -24.39
N SER A 121 11.07 21.71 -23.58
CA SER A 121 12.18 22.27 -22.81
C SER A 121 12.61 21.37 -21.65
N LEU A 122 11.67 20.63 -21.06
CA LEU A 122 11.97 19.62 -20.03
C LEU A 122 12.77 18.45 -20.62
N ILE A 123 12.38 17.94 -21.79
CA ILE A 123 13.13 16.88 -22.50
C ILE A 123 14.53 17.39 -22.89
N ALA A 124 14.63 18.64 -23.32
CA ALA A 124 15.89 19.26 -23.73
C ALA A 124 16.91 19.46 -22.57
N LEU A 125 16.51 19.27 -21.30
CA LEU A 125 17.45 19.24 -20.18
C LEU A 125 18.52 18.16 -20.36
N GLY A 126 18.15 17.02 -20.96
CA GLY A 126 19.07 15.98 -21.43
C GLY A 126 19.97 15.36 -20.34
N GLY A 127 21.21 15.06 -20.72
CA GLY A 127 22.25 14.54 -19.82
C GLY A 127 22.39 13.02 -19.74
N SER A 128 21.52 12.25 -20.40
CA SER A 128 21.59 10.78 -20.55
C SER A 128 21.95 10.03 -19.25
N PRO A 129 21.13 10.13 -18.19
CA PRO A 129 21.39 9.44 -16.92
C PRO A 129 21.49 7.90 -17.08
N GLU A 130 20.84 7.31 -18.06
CA GLU A 130 20.87 5.88 -18.36
C GLU A 130 22.27 5.32 -18.66
N SER A 131 23.21 6.15 -19.10
CA SER A 131 24.59 5.77 -19.41
C SER A 131 25.63 6.36 -18.45
N SER A 132 25.20 7.12 -17.45
CA SER A 132 26.10 7.80 -16.50
C SER A 132 26.38 6.98 -15.24
N GLN A 133 27.65 6.95 -14.84
CA GLN A 133 28.12 6.34 -13.58
C GLN A 133 28.09 7.33 -12.39
N GLU A 134 27.63 8.56 -12.59
CA GLU A 134 27.62 9.60 -11.57
C GLU A 134 26.43 9.42 -10.60
N ALA A 135 26.53 10.06 -9.43
CA ALA A 135 25.42 10.20 -8.51
C ALA A 135 24.65 11.51 -8.80
N GLY A 136 23.41 11.61 -8.33
CA GLY A 136 22.69 12.87 -8.34
C GLY A 136 21.18 12.73 -8.43
N VAL A 137 20.54 13.76 -8.99
CA VAL A 137 19.09 13.88 -9.09
C VAL A 137 18.67 13.88 -10.56
N TYR A 138 17.64 13.11 -10.88
CA TYR A 138 17.04 13.02 -12.20
C TYR A 138 15.57 13.45 -12.17
N LEU A 139 15.08 13.83 -13.34
CA LEU A 139 13.67 14.01 -13.62
C LEU A 139 13.24 12.93 -14.60
N HIS A 140 12.17 12.23 -14.27
CA HIS A 140 11.51 11.34 -15.19
C HIS A 140 10.21 11.98 -15.68
N ILE A 141 10.13 12.13 -16.98
CA ILE A 141 9.03 12.79 -17.69
C ILE A 141 8.23 11.70 -18.38
N LEU A 142 6.94 11.63 -18.06
CA LEU A 142 5.97 10.73 -18.70
C LEU A 142 4.95 11.58 -19.46
N TRP A 143 4.58 11.23 -20.67
CA TRP A 143 3.54 11.98 -21.40
C TRP A 143 2.77 11.07 -22.35
N LYS A 144 1.58 11.53 -22.75
CA LYS A 144 0.81 10.87 -23.80
C LYS A 144 1.28 11.37 -25.16
N GLN A 145 1.64 10.46 -26.05
CA GLN A 145 2.00 10.83 -27.42
C GLN A 145 0.85 11.53 -28.13
N SER A 146 -0.39 11.09 -27.90
CA SER A 146 -1.59 11.70 -28.46
C SER A 146 -1.92 13.10 -27.91
N ILE A 147 -1.46 13.43 -26.69
CA ILE A 147 -1.73 14.71 -26.02
C ILE A 147 -0.46 15.20 -25.30
N PRO A 148 0.54 15.76 -26.01
CA PRO A 148 1.83 16.15 -25.40
C PRO A 148 1.74 17.25 -24.33
N SER A 149 0.63 17.99 -24.26
CA SER A 149 0.36 18.96 -23.19
C SER A 149 -0.03 18.31 -21.86
N CYS A 150 -0.24 16.99 -21.85
CA CYS A 150 -0.49 16.17 -20.68
C CYS A 150 0.76 15.34 -20.37
N PHE A 151 1.45 15.71 -19.30
CA PHE A 151 2.64 15.01 -18.84
C PHE A 151 2.67 14.94 -17.31
N TRP A 152 3.42 13.98 -16.78
CA TRP A 152 3.65 13.79 -15.36
C TRP A 152 5.14 13.79 -15.07
N LEU A 153 5.48 14.34 -13.91
CA LEU A 153 6.85 14.52 -13.49
C LEU A 153 7.11 13.73 -12.20
N TYR A 154 8.23 13.01 -12.20
CA TYR A 154 8.78 12.36 -11.02
C TYR A 154 10.23 12.79 -10.85
N VAL A 155 10.55 13.41 -9.73
CA VAL A 155 11.93 13.70 -9.34
C VAL A 155 12.43 12.53 -8.51
N GLY A 156 13.66 12.08 -8.75
CA GLY A 156 14.27 11.02 -7.95
C GLY A 156 15.78 11.18 -7.85
N GLN A 157 16.37 10.52 -6.87
CA GLN A 157 17.82 10.48 -6.69
C GLN A 157 18.42 9.11 -7.03
N ALA A 158 19.71 9.11 -7.37
CA ALA A 158 20.48 7.92 -7.66
C ALA A 158 21.90 8.04 -7.08
N GLY A 159 22.36 6.99 -6.38
CA GLY A 159 23.78 6.86 -6.04
C GLY A 159 24.65 6.53 -7.26
N VAL A 160 24.05 5.90 -8.28
CA VAL A 160 24.62 5.71 -9.63
C VAL A 160 23.47 5.75 -10.62
N PHE A 161 23.45 6.73 -11.53
CA PHE A 161 22.32 6.94 -12.45
C PHE A 161 22.01 5.71 -13.29
N CYS A 162 22.97 5.17 -14.05
CA CYS A 162 22.71 4.08 -14.99
C CYS A 162 22.12 2.83 -14.30
N VAL A 163 22.60 2.53 -13.10
CA VAL A 163 22.07 1.41 -12.29
C VAL A 163 20.63 1.70 -11.91
N ARG A 164 20.34 2.90 -11.40
CA ARG A 164 19.01 3.27 -10.94
C ARG A 164 18.01 3.34 -12.09
N ILE A 165 18.39 3.97 -13.20
CA ILE A 165 17.54 4.09 -14.39
C ILE A 165 17.33 2.72 -15.05
N GLY A 166 18.37 1.89 -15.17
CA GLY A 166 18.23 0.50 -15.61
C GLY A 166 17.23 -0.29 -14.75
N THR A 167 17.23 -0.03 -13.43
CA THR A 167 16.27 -0.62 -12.50
C THR A 167 14.83 -0.13 -12.75
N HIS A 168 14.62 1.14 -13.09
CA HIS A 168 13.31 1.65 -13.52
C HIS A 168 12.87 1.07 -14.86
N ASN A 169 13.81 0.92 -15.81
CA ASN A 169 13.56 0.42 -17.16
C ASN A 169 13.28 -1.09 -17.22
N ASN A 170 13.54 -1.85 -16.15
CA ASN A 170 13.18 -3.27 -16.05
C ASN A 170 11.65 -3.49 -15.99
N PRO A 171 11.01 -4.09 -17.02
CA PRO A 171 9.56 -4.31 -17.05
C PRO A 171 9.06 -5.23 -15.94
N TRP A 172 9.82 -6.29 -15.62
CA TRP A 172 9.49 -7.23 -14.54
C TRP A 172 9.40 -6.53 -13.19
N ARG A 173 10.32 -5.60 -12.93
CA ARG A 173 10.27 -4.82 -11.69
C ARG A 173 9.04 -3.90 -11.67
N ARG A 174 8.75 -3.23 -12.78
CA ARG A 174 7.58 -2.32 -12.86
C ARG A 174 6.28 -3.06 -12.60
N GLN A 175 6.14 -4.27 -13.13
CA GLN A 175 4.97 -5.11 -12.91
C GLN A 175 4.82 -5.55 -11.45
N ARG A 176 5.93 -5.93 -10.79
CA ARG A 176 5.92 -6.41 -9.40
C ARG A 176 5.76 -5.30 -8.36
N GLN A 177 6.27 -4.10 -8.64
CA GLN A 177 6.28 -2.98 -7.68
C GLN A 177 5.29 -1.89 -8.12
N ARG A 178 3.99 -2.09 -7.91
CA ARG A 178 2.92 -1.17 -8.34
C ARG A 178 2.89 0.19 -7.59
N SER A 179 3.92 1.00 -7.79
CA SER A 179 3.98 2.38 -7.34
C SER A 179 3.11 3.27 -8.24
N LEU A 180 2.69 4.43 -7.71
CA LEU A 180 1.98 5.47 -8.47
C LEU A 180 2.70 5.80 -9.78
N HIS A 181 4.02 5.97 -9.68
CA HIS A 181 4.90 6.25 -10.81
C HIS A 181 4.77 5.21 -11.93
N TYR A 182 4.82 3.91 -11.61
CA TYR A 182 4.70 2.86 -12.64
C TYR A 182 3.27 2.65 -13.11
N THR A 183 2.27 2.90 -12.26
CA THR A 183 0.88 2.85 -12.70
C THR A 183 0.60 3.89 -13.77
N ILE A 184 1.09 5.12 -13.60
CA ILE A 184 0.95 6.16 -14.62
C ILE A 184 1.75 5.82 -15.87
N TRP A 185 2.98 5.30 -15.74
CA TRP A 185 3.78 4.91 -16.89
C TRP A 185 3.09 3.84 -17.76
N HIS A 186 2.30 2.95 -17.15
CA HIS A 186 1.58 1.89 -17.84
C HIS A 186 0.08 2.16 -18.00
N SER A 187 -0.38 3.41 -17.79
CA SER A 187 -1.82 3.68 -17.78
C SER A 187 -2.44 3.56 -19.16
N GLU A 188 -1.69 3.91 -20.22
CA GLU A 188 -2.14 3.91 -21.60
C GLU A 188 -1.05 3.41 -22.55
N SER A 189 -1.44 2.91 -23.73
CA SER A 189 -0.53 2.28 -24.68
C SER A 189 0.37 3.28 -25.43
N ASP A 190 -0.02 4.54 -25.50
CA ASP A 190 0.72 5.63 -26.15
C ASP A 190 1.53 6.47 -25.14
N MET A 191 1.76 5.93 -23.94
CA MET A 191 2.61 6.56 -22.94
C MET A 191 4.08 6.50 -23.37
N GLU A 192 4.69 7.68 -23.43
CA GLU A 192 6.10 7.89 -23.71
C GLU A 192 6.84 8.33 -22.44
N SER A 193 8.16 8.14 -22.43
CA SER A 193 8.97 8.40 -21.25
C SER A 193 10.42 8.76 -21.54
N VAL A 194 10.99 9.71 -20.78
CA VAL A 194 12.43 10.03 -20.83
C VAL A 194 12.97 10.45 -19.46
N PHE A 195 14.21 10.06 -19.17
CA PHE A 195 14.95 10.50 -17.99
C PHE A 195 15.95 11.60 -18.37
N VAL A 196 16.02 12.65 -17.57
CA VAL A 196 17.00 13.75 -17.73
C VAL A 196 17.72 14.01 -16.41
N LYS A 197 18.95 14.53 -16.48
CA LYS A 197 19.74 14.91 -15.30
C LYS A 197 19.36 16.31 -14.82
N LEU A 198 19.13 16.45 -13.52
CA LEU A 198 18.92 17.75 -12.90
C LEU A 198 20.17 18.25 -12.17
N ALA A 199 20.80 17.37 -11.39
CA ALA A 199 22.00 17.68 -10.63
C ALA A 199 22.94 16.49 -10.62
N VAL A 200 24.24 16.76 -10.60
CA VAL A 200 25.30 15.75 -10.54
C VAL A 200 26.09 15.96 -9.27
N HIS A 201 26.43 14.87 -8.60
CA HIS A 201 27.27 14.88 -7.42
C HIS A 201 28.37 13.83 -7.54
N ASP A 202 29.48 14.09 -6.87
CA ASP A 202 30.49 13.08 -6.61
C ASP A 202 29.88 11.90 -5.82
N ALA A 203 30.42 10.69 -6.03
CA ALA A 203 29.85 9.47 -5.46
C ALA A 203 29.75 9.55 -3.93
N PHE A 204 28.53 9.60 -3.41
CA PHE A 204 28.28 9.65 -1.96
C PHE A 204 28.09 8.26 -1.37
N SER A 205 29.12 7.77 -0.69
CA SER A 205 29.00 6.63 0.21
C SER A 205 28.75 7.04 1.67
N SER A 206 28.93 8.33 2.02
CA SER A 206 28.74 8.84 3.38
C SER A 206 27.28 9.18 3.68
N GLU A 207 26.93 9.14 4.97
CA GLU A 207 25.62 9.57 5.46
C GLU A 207 25.32 11.03 5.13
N GLU A 208 26.30 11.93 5.32
CA GLU A 208 26.17 13.35 4.99
C GLU A 208 25.89 13.56 3.50
N GLY A 209 26.55 12.78 2.64
CA GLY A 209 26.30 12.81 1.20
C GLY A 209 24.87 12.39 0.83
N GLN A 210 24.32 11.39 1.51
CA GLN A 210 22.92 10.99 1.33
C GLN A 210 21.95 12.09 1.78
N LEU A 211 22.24 12.76 2.90
CA LEU A 211 21.42 13.89 3.38
C LEU A 211 21.46 15.07 2.39
N LEU A 212 22.62 15.35 1.78
CA LEU A 212 22.74 16.35 0.73
C LEU A 212 21.95 15.98 -0.52
N LEU A 213 21.99 14.72 -0.96
CA LEU A 213 21.16 14.26 -2.08
C LEU A 213 19.66 14.40 -1.76
N ASN A 214 19.22 14.07 -0.55
CA ASN A 214 17.83 14.26 -0.14
C ASN A 214 17.40 15.74 -0.21
N LEU A 215 18.30 16.67 0.17
CA LEU A 215 18.05 18.11 0.04
C LEU A 215 17.97 18.53 -1.43
N GLN A 216 18.88 18.03 -2.28
CA GLN A 216 18.85 18.29 -3.72
C GLN A 216 17.56 17.76 -4.36
N GLU A 217 17.15 16.54 -4.03
CA GLU A 217 15.92 15.91 -4.54
C GLU A 217 14.68 16.68 -4.05
N MET A 218 14.64 17.06 -2.77
CA MET A 218 13.57 17.89 -2.22
C MET A 218 13.49 19.24 -2.94
N TRP A 219 14.62 19.92 -3.13
CA TRP A 219 14.69 21.20 -3.81
C TRP A 219 14.16 21.10 -5.24
N MET A 220 14.60 20.10 -6.00
CA MET A 220 14.11 19.88 -7.34
C MET A 220 12.63 19.49 -7.36
N SER A 221 12.16 18.72 -6.39
CA SER A 221 10.73 18.41 -6.26
C SER A 221 9.87 19.67 -6.01
N LEU A 222 10.43 20.71 -5.37
CA LEU A 222 9.77 22.01 -5.20
C LEU A 222 9.81 22.85 -6.48
N VAL A 223 10.97 22.93 -7.15
CA VAL A 223 11.13 23.67 -8.42
C VAL A 223 10.19 23.13 -9.50
N PHE A 224 10.14 21.80 -9.65
CA PHE A 224 9.27 21.12 -10.62
C PHE A 224 7.89 20.77 -10.05
N GLN A 225 7.57 21.21 -8.82
CA GLN A 225 6.28 21.03 -8.15
C GLN A 225 5.75 19.58 -8.18
N THR A 226 6.65 18.61 -8.05
CA THR A 226 6.30 17.18 -8.13
C THR A 226 5.80 16.60 -6.80
N LEU A 227 5.64 17.43 -5.77
CA LEU A 227 5.05 17.09 -4.47
C LEU A 227 3.55 17.42 -4.41
N ARG A 228 2.89 17.00 -3.32
CA ARG A 228 1.49 17.37 -3.04
C ARG A 228 1.30 18.82 -2.69
N GLY A 229 0.10 19.31 -2.95
CA GLY A 229 -0.33 20.67 -2.58
C GLY A 229 -0.01 21.03 -1.14
N PHE A 230 -0.25 20.14 -0.17
CA PHE A 230 0.06 20.44 1.24
C PHE A 230 1.57 20.56 1.51
N HIS A 231 2.40 19.66 0.97
CA HIS A 231 3.86 19.77 1.07
C HIS A 231 4.38 21.00 0.32
N LEU A 232 3.83 21.32 -0.85
CA LEU A 232 4.16 22.54 -1.59
C LEU A 232 3.79 23.79 -0.77
N ASN A 233 2.65 23.79 -0.09
CA ASN A 233 2.26 24.89 0.81
C ASN A 233 3.24 25.07 1.97
N GLU A 234 3.81 23.97 2.45
CA GLU A 234 4.71 23.99 3.60
C GLU A 234 6.13 24.44 3.23
N PHE A 235 6.65 23.96 2.09
CA PHE A 235 8.07 24.06 1.73
C PHE A 235 8.36 25.06 0.61
N LEU A 236 7.36 25.56 -0.13
CA LEU A 236 7.57 26.71 -1.01
C LEU A 236 7.52 28.02 -0.20
N PRO A 237 8.27 29.06 -0.63
CA PRO A 237 8.09 30.39 -0.07
C PRO A 237 6.63 30.85 -0.08
N PRO A 238 6.19 31.62 0.93
CA PRO A 238 4.85 32.20 0.93
C PRO A 238 4.58 33.01 -0.34
N GLY A 239 3.41 32.82 -0.94
CA GLY A 239 3.02 33.49 -2.19
C GLY A 239 3.54 32.83 -3.47
N SER A 240 4.35 31.77 -3.39
CA SER A 240 4.75 31.01 -4.58
C SER A 240 3.55 30.41 -5.32
N ASN A 241 3.61 30.48 -6.65
CA ASN A 241 2.63 29.86 -7.53
C ASN A 241 2.74 28.33 -7.47
N LYS A 242 1.61 27.63 -7.55
CA LYS A 242 1.49 26.17 -7.40
C LYS A 242 0.71 25.56 -8.58
N LEU A 243 1.02 26.00 -9.80
CA LEU A 243 0.27 25.66 -11.01
C LEU A 243 0.18 24.16 -11.27
N TRP A 244 1.16 23.38 -10.84
CA TRP A 244 1.21 21.94 -11.07
C TRP A 244 0.84 21.11 -9.84
N ALA A 245 0.40 21.75 -8.75
CA ALA A 245 -0.10 21.05 -7.59
C ALA A 245 -1.26 20.14 -7.99
N GLY A 246 -1.13 18.85 -7.70
CA GLY A 246 -2.13 17.83 -8.05
C GLY A 246 -1.70 16.87 -9.16
N ASN A 247 -0.65 17.17 -9.92
CA ASN A 247 -0.09 16.28 -10.96
C ASN A 247 1.27 15.71 -10.53
N HIS A 248 1.33 15.25 -9.29
CA HIS A 248 2.55 14.82 -8.62
C HIS A 248 2.73 13.31 -8.67
N LEU A 249 3.96 12.85 -8.91
CA LEU A 249 4.31 11.43 -8.77
C LEU A 249 5.14 11.15 -7.51
N ASN A 250 5.68 12.18 -6.85
CA ASN A 250 6.35 12.03 -5.56
C ASN A 250 5.31 11.98 -4.43
N VAL A 251 5.07 10.78 -3.91
CA VAL A 251 4.12 10.51 -2.81
C VAL A 251 4.73 10.86 -1.44
N SER A 252 6.03 10.63 -1.24
CA SER A 252 6.76 10.93 -0.01
C SER A 252 7.72 12.10 -0.22
N ILE A 253 7.97 12.90 0.82
CA ILE A 253 8.97 13.97 0.72
C ILE A 253 10.39 13.36 0.79
N PRO A 254 11.31 13.79 -0.10
CA PRO A 254 12.69 13.29 -0.12
C PRO A 254 13.46 13.43 1.18
N LEU A 255 13.15 14.45 2.00
CA LEU A 255 13.82 14.67 3.29
C LEU A 255 13.74 13.47 4.24
N TRP A 256 12.77 12.57 4.08
CA TRP A 256 12.63 11.37 4.91
C TRP A 256 13.35 10.13 4.35
N GLN A 257 13.91 10.18 3.14
CA GLN A 257 14.63 9.04 2.58
C GLN A 257 15.88 8.76 3.42
N SER A 258 16.18 7.49 3.75
CA SER A 258 17.22 7.04 4.71
C SER A 258 16.83 6.81 6.18
N PHE A 259 15.59 7.11 6.62
CA PHE A 259 15.04 6.56 7.87
C PHE A 259 14.89 5.02 7.86
N THR A 260 14.95 4.39 6.69
CA THR A 260 14.78 2.95 6.49
C THR A 260 16.12 2.21 6.40
N ALA A 261 17.10 2.52 7.26
CA ALA A 261 18.45 1.90 7.27
C ALA A 261 18.48 0.36 7.38
N ILE A 262 17.32 -0.30 7.40
CA ILE A 262 17.16 -1.73 7.19
C ILE A 262 17.25 -2.01 5.66
N PRO A 263 18.38 -2.51 5.14
CA PRO A 263 18.61 -2.70 3.70
C PRO A 263 17.71 -3.76 3.06
N ASN A 264 16.91 -4.45 3.89
CA ASN A 264 15.97 -5.51 3.53
C ASN A 264 14.50 -5.15 3.82
N ALA A 265 14.18 -3.89 4.12
CA ALA A 265 12.80 -3.43 4.15
C ALA A 265 12.23 -3.15 2.74
N GLU A 266 12.78 -3.79 1.70
CA GLU A 266 11.97 -4.12 0.54
C GLU A 266 10.77 -4.93 1.06
N THR A 267 9.58 -4.34 1.05
CA THR A 267 8.31 -5.10 0.99
C THR A 267 8.09 -6.11 2.12
N LYS A 268 8.40 -5.77 3.38
CA LYS A 268 7.85 -6.48 4.56
C LYS A 268 7.14 -5.56 5.56
N GLY A 269 6.90 -4.32 5.17
CA GLY A 269 6.12 -3.38 5.96
C GLY A 269 4.64 -3.48 5.63
N GLY A 270 4.01 -4.63 5.90
CA GLY A 270 2.55 -4.74 5.80
C GLY A 270 1.85 -3.72 6.71
N SER A 271 0.51 -3.64 6.64
CA SER A 271 -0.28 -2.70 7.44
C SER A 271 0.10 -2.67 8.94
N LEU A 272 0.58 -3.79 9.49
CA LEU A 272 1.03 -3.91 10.88
C LEU A 272 2.29 -3.07 11.17
N ALA A 273 3.33 -3.18 10.36
CA ALA A 273 4.56 -2.40 10.54
C ALA A 273 4.31 -0.89 10.36
N PHE A 274 3.43 -0.53 9.42
CA PHE A 274 3.05 0.88 9.26
C PHE A 274 2.28 1.42 10.47
N LYS A 275 1.42 0.61 11.11
CA LYS A 275 0.78 0.97 12.38
C LYS A 275 1.78 1.13 13.52
N GLU A 276 2.84 0.31 13.56
CA GLU A 276 3.91 0.49 14.54
C GLU A 276 4.62 1.84 14.36
N TYR A 277 4.85 2.29 13.12
CA TYR A 277 5.40 3.62 12.87
C TYR A 277 4.46 4.75 13.31
N LEU A 278 3.15 4.62 13.06
CA LEU A 278 2.14 5.58 13.55
C LEU A 278 2.09 5.66 15.08
N CYS A 279 2.43 4.58 15.79
CA CYS A 279 2.47 4.52 17.25
C CYS A 279 3.90 4.63 17.81
N HIS A 280 4.89 5.00 17.00
CA HIS A 280 6.29 4.96 17.40
C HIS A 280 6.61 6.01 18.47
N LYS A 281 7.52 5.67 19.39
CA LYS A 281 7.92 6.55 20.50
C LYS A 281 8.66 7.79 20.02
N ASP A 282 9.49 7.64 18.98
CA ASP A 282 10.16 8.75 18.32
C ASP A 282 9.14 9.62 17.55
N PRO A 283 8.96 10.90 17.92
CA PRO A 283 8.07 11.82 17.23
C PRO A 283 8.38 11.99 15.73
N ALA A 284 9.66 11.92 15.32
CA ALA A 284 10.05 12.10 13.93
C ALA A 284 9.56 10.93 13.06
N VAL A 285 9.71 9.69 13.55
CA VAL A 285 9.21 8.48 12.87
C VAL A 285 7.69 8.50 12.76
N ARG A 286 7.00 8.92 13.82
CA ARG A 286 5.53 9.04 13.81
C ARG A 286 5.05 10.12 12.85
N HIS A 287 5.67 11.31 12.86
CA HIS A 287 5.32 12.39 11.95
C HIS A 287 5.52 11.98 10.49
N TRP A 288 6.63 11.29 10.18
CA TRP A 288 6.83 10.70 8.86
C TRP A 288 5.69 9.74 8.44
N ALA A 289 5.26 8.85 9.35
CA ALA A 289 4.22 7.89 9.05
C ALA A 289 2.86 8.57 8.85
N GLU A 290 2.55 9.61 9.64
CA GLU A 290 1.37 10.44 9.47
C GLU A 290 1.39 11.16 8.12
N ASP A 291 2.50 11.82 7.79
CA ASP A 291 2.70 12.52 6.52
C ASP A 291 2.54 11.54 5.34
N ALA A 292 3.13 10.34 5.41
CA ALA A 292 3.05 9.30 4.38
C ALA A 292 1.64 8.70 4.22
N ARG A 293 0.86 8.63 5.31
CA ARG A 293 -0.55 8.21 5.27
C ARG A 293 -1.42 9.28 4.62
N ASP A 294 -1.30 10.51 5.09
CA ASP A 294 -2.15 11.63 4.68
C ASP A 294 -1.87 11.98 3.23
N ALA A 295 -0.59 11.96 2.86
CA ALA A 295 -0.12 11.80 1.52
C ALA A 295 -0.95 10.80 0.67
N PHE A 296 -0.89 9.52 1.01
CA PHE A 296 -1.58 8.51 0.23
C PHE A 296 -3.09 8.78 0.13
N ASN A 297 -3.72 9.22 1.23
CA ASN A 297 -5.15 9.52 1.28
C ASN A 297 -5.56 10.72 0.43
N ASP A 298 -4.70 11.72 0.27
CA ASP A 298 -4.97 12.89 -0.57
C ASP A 298 -5.15 12.54 -2.04
N LEU A 299 -4.59 11.41 -2.51
CA LEU A 299 -4.78 10.94 -3.89
C LEU A 299 -6.27 10.70 -4.21
N ARG A 300 -7.10 10.39 -3.20
CA ARG A 300 -8.56 10.26 -3.34
C ARG A 300 -9.21 11.52 -3.91
N ASN A 301 -8.67 12.68 -3.56
CA ASN A 301 -9.20 13.99 -3.90
C ASN A 301 -8.37 14.70 -4.97
N SER A 302 -7.43 13.99 -5.61
CA SER A 302 -6.59 14.57 -6.67
C SER A 302 -7.43 15.16 -7.80
N PRO A 303 -7.08 16.31 -8.40
CA PRO A 303 -7.74 16.79 -9.61
C PRO A 303 -7.54 15.85 -10.80
N ASP A 304 -6.44 15.07 -10.81
CA ASP A 304 -6.15 14.11 -11.87
C ASP A 304 -6.96 12.80 -11.69
N PRO A 305 -7.80 12.43 -12.66
CA PRO A 305 -8.57 11.18 -12.62
C PRO A 305 -7.73 9.91 -12.55
N LEU A 306 -6.53 9.87 -13.14
CA LEU A 306 -5.66 8.68 -13.09
C LEU A 306 -5.13 8.45 -11.67
N LEU A 307 -4.78 9.51 -10.95
CA LEU A 307 -4.32 9.41 -9.56
C LEU A 307 -5.47 8.96 -8.63
N ARG A 308 -6.69 9.47 -8.85
CA ARG A 308 -7.88 9.00 -8.12
C ARG A 308 -8.16 7.52 -8.40
N ARG A 309 -8.08 7.11 -9.67
CA ARG A 309 -8.26 5.72 -10.08
C ARG A 309 -7.24 4.80 -9.40
N TYR A 310 -5.96 5.17 -9.38
CA TYR A 310 -4.93 4.43 -8.67
C TYR A 310 -5.27 4.21 -7.19
N TYR A 311 -5.68 5.28 -6.48
CA TYR A 311 -6.09 5.19 -5.08
C TYR A 311 -7.28 4.23 -4.89
N LEU A 312 -8.29 4.34 -5.74
CA LEU A 312 -9.47 3.48 -5.67
C LEU A 312 -9.12 2.02 -5.94
N ASP A 313 -8.34 1.74 -6.97
CA ASP A 313 -7.97 0.38 -7.37
C ASP A 313 -7.14 -0.32 -6.27
N LEU A 314 -6.19 0.39 -5.65
CA LEU A 314 -5.44 -0.15 -4.51
C LEU A 314 -6.35 -0.48 -3.32
N ASN A 315 -7.26 0.43 -2.96
CA ASN A 315 -8.18 0.21 -1.85
C ASN A 315 -9.19 -0.90 -2.14
N GLN A 316 -9.66 -1.03 -3.39
CA GLN A 316 -10.51 -2.13 -3.81
C GLN A 316 -9.77 -3.47 -3.71
N GLY A 317 -8.52 -3.53 -4.18
CA GLY A 317 -7.66 -4.70 -4.05
C GLY A 317 -7.47 -5.11 -2.59
N ALA A 318 -7.08 -4.17 -1.73
CA ALA A 318 -6.93 -4.42 -0.30
C ALA A 318 -8.23 -4.92 0.36
N ARG A 319 -9.38 -4.35 0.00
CA ARG A 319 -10.70 -4.81 0.48
C ARG A 319 -11.02 -6.24 0.03
N LYS A 320 -10.71 -6.60 -1.22
CA LYS A 320 -10.90 -7.97 -1.73
C LYS A 320 -10.02 -8.97 -0.96
N THR A 321 -8.75 -8.66 -0.77
CA THR A 321 -7.83 -9.51 0.01
C THR A 321 -8.28 -9.64 1.46
N ALA A 322 -8.66 -8.54 2.11
CA ALA A 322 -9.18 -8.55 3.48
C ALA A 322 -10.47 -9.37 3.60
N ARG A 323 -11.37 -9.27 2.61
CA ARG A 323 -12.59 -10.07 2.55
C ARG A 323 -12.26 -11.56 2.44
N ALA A 324 -11.41 -11.96 1.50
CA ALA A 324 -11.00 -13.36 1.33
C ALA A 324 -10.33 -13.93 2.59
N ALA A 325 -9.45 -13.16 3.24
CA ALA A 325 -8.83 -13.57 4.50
C ALA A 325 -9.85 -13.73 5.63
N TRP A 326 -10.83 -12.82 5.72
CA TRP A 326 -11.92 -12.91 6.68
C TRP A 326 -12.84 -14.12 6.43
N GLU A 327 -13.19 -14.39 5.16
CA GLU A 327 -13.98 -15.56 4.77
C GLU A 327 -13.26 -16.87 5.14
N LYS A 328 -11.96 -16.97 4.82
CA LYS A 328 -11.14 -18.12 5.20
C LYS A 328 -11.09 -18.32 6.71
N LYS A 329 -10.87 -17.25 7.47
CA LYS A 329 -10.87 -17.30 8.93
C LYS A 329 -12.23 -17.73 9.48
N LYS A 330 -13.33 -17.16 8.95
CA LYS A 330 -14.70 -17.51 9.33
C LYS A 330 -15.00 -18.99 9.07
N TYR A 331 -14.54 -19.51 7.93
CA TYR A 331 -14.63 -20.93 7.59
C TYR A 331 -13.91 -21.83 8.60
N GLU A 332 -12.64 -21.51 8.89
CA GLU A 332 -11.80 -22.26 9.84
C GLU A 332 -12.42 -22.25 11.24
N GLU A 333 -12.84 -21.08 11.74
CA GLU A 333 -13.46 -20.94 13.06
C GLU A 333 -14.78 -21.71 13.18
N LEU A 334 -15.61 -21.74 12.13
CA LEU A 334 -16.90 -22.43 12.15
C LEU A 334 -16.76 -23.95 12.02
N ARG A 335 -15.75 -24.45 11.30
CA ARG A 335 -15.50 -25.89 11.18
C ARG A 335 -15.15 -26.55 12.51
N GLU A 336 -14.54 -25.84 13.44
CA GLU A 336 -14.27 -26.36 14.78
C GLU A 336 -15.55 -26.81 15.52
N TYR A 337 -16.69 -26.18 15.21
CA TYR A 337 -17.97 -26.57 15.80
C TYR A 337 -18.52 -27.90 15.23
N LEU A 338 -18.02 -28.39 14.09
CA LEU A 338 -18.39 -29.73 13.58
C LEU A 338 -17.86 -30.85 14.49
N SER A 339 -16.69 -30.65 15.08
CA SER A 339 -16.12 -31.52 16.13
C SER A 339 -16.68 -31.25 17.52
N GLY A 340 -17.39 -30.13 17.72
CA GLY A 340 -17.79 -29.63 19.02
C GLY A 340 -16.76 -28.64 19.58
N LYS A 341 -17.23 -27.46 20.00
CA LYS A 341 -16.38 -26.41 20.58
C LYS A 341 -17.07 -25.80 21.80
N VAL A 342 -16.30 -25.50 22.83
CA VAL A 342 -16.84 -24.84 24.03
C VAL A 342 -17.32 -23.44 23.67
N ALA A 343 -18.58 -23.16 23.98
CA ALA A 343 -19.23 -21.87 23.84
C ALA A 343 -19.72 -21.38 25.21
N ILE A 344 -19.75 -20.07 25.38
CA ILE A 344 -20.28 -19.43 26.59
C ILE A 344 -21.74 -19.09 26.34
N VAL A 345 -22.60 -19.44 27.30
CA VAL A 345 -24.00 -19.04 27.32
C VAL A 345 -24.07 -17.55 27.62
N THR A 346 -24.78 -16.81 26.78
CA THR A 346 -25.05 -15.38 26.95
C THR A 346 -26.53 -15.17 27.13
N GLU A 347 -26.90 -14.30 28.05
CA GLU A 347 -28.27 -13.86 28.21
C GLU A 347 -28.57 -12.64 27.32
N SER A 348 -29.73 -12.65 26.67
CA SER A 348 -30.26 -11.55 25.86
C SER A 348 -31.67 -11.19 26.34
N HIS A 349 -32.14 -9.99 25.97
CA HIS A 349 -33.46 -9.46 26.37
C HIS A 349 -33.68 -9.48 27.89
N ASP A 350 -32.83 -8.77 28.64
CA ASP A 350 -32.94 -8.63 30.11
C ASP A 350 -33.00 -9.97 30.88
N GLY A 351 -32.28 -10.97 30.38
CA GLY A 351 -32.21 -12.30 30.99
C GLY A 351 -33.25 -13.28 30.44
N GLU A 352 -34.21 -12.85 29.63
CA GLU A 352 -35.32 -13.69 29.18
C GLU A 352 -34.89 -14.83 28.23
N LEU A 353 -33.80 -14.63 27.48
CA LEU A 353 -33.33 -15.59 26.48
C LEU A 353 -31.87 -15.98 26.73
N SER A 354 -31.60 -17.28 26.82
CA SER A 354 -30.25 -17.81 26.84
C SER A 354 -29.84 -18.19 25.41
N GLU A 355 -28.64 -17.80 25.00
CA GLU A 355 -28.12 -18.04 23.65
C GLU A 355 -26.67 -18.52 23.70
N VAL A 356 -26.27 -19.30 22.70
CA VAL A 356 -24.86 -19.59 22.43
C VAL A 356 -24.50 -19.12 21.03
N SER A 357 -23.26 -18.68 20.85
CA SER A 357 -22.80 -18.10 19.58
C SER A 357 -21.68 -18.91 18.93
N ALA A 358 -21.74 -19.02 17.61
CA ALA A 358 -20.66 -19.48 16.75
C ALA A 358 -20.36 -18.38 15.72
N GLY A 359 -19.34 -17.58 16.00
CA GLY A 359 -19.03 -16.38 15.21
C GLY A 359 -20.20 -15.39 15.21
N SER A 360 -20.80 -15.17 14.03
CA SER A 360 -21.96 -14.26 13.87
C SER A 360 -23.32 -14.96 13.96
N PHE A 361 -23.33 -16.29 14.11
CA PHE A 361 -24.55 -17.09 14.24
C PHE A 361 -24.86 -17.32 15.70
N ARG A 362 -26.13 -17.11 16.08
CA ARG A 362 -26.62 -17.30 17.45
C ARG A 362 -27.67 -18.38 17.48
N PHE A 363 -27.64 -19.20 18.52
CA PHE A 363 -28.56 -20.30 18.73
C PHE A 363 -29.24 -20.12 20.08
N THR A 364 -30.56 -19.94 20.06
CA THR A 364 -31.37 -19.81 21.26
C THR A 364 -31.51 -21.13 21.99
N ILE A 365 -31.29 -21.11 23.30
CA ILE A 365 -31.57 -22.20 24.23
C ILE A 365 -32.94 -21.92 24.83
N SER A 366 -33.91 -22.74 24.48
CA SER A 366 -35.28 -22.57 24.97
C SER A 366 -35.37 -22.95 26.44
N ARG A 367 -35.91 -22.05 27.28
CA ARG A 367 -36.24 -22.35 28.68
C ARG A 367 -37.17 -23.56 28.85
N LYS A 368 -37.95 -23.89 27.81
CA LYS A 368 -38.84 -25.08 27.82
C LYS A 368 -38.08 -26.40 27.86
N LEU A 369 -36.79 -26.40 27.55
CA LEU A 369 -35.94 -27.59 27.68
C LEU A 369 -35.65 -27.94 29.14
N GLY A 370 -35.94 -27.04 30.10
CA GLY A 370 -35.68 -27.30 31.53
C GLY A 370 -34.19 -27.44 31.85
N LEU A 371 -33.32 -26.97 30.96
CA LEU A 371 -31.88 -26.88 31.17
C LEU A 371 -31.64 -25.69 32.10
N ASN A 372 -31.19 -25.96 33.33
CA ASN A 372 -30.79 -24.93 34.29
C ASN A 372 -29.44 -24.34 33.89
N VAL A 373 -29.39 -23.61 32.76
CA VAL A 373 -28.20 -22.95 32.23
C VAL A 373 -28.32 -21.43 32.33
N ASP A 374 -27.34 -20.80 32.97
CA ASP A 374 -27.30 -19.38 33.25
C ASP A 374 -26.26 -18.65 32.39
N GLY A 375 -26.38 -17.33 32.30
CA GLY A 375 -25.37 -16.48 31.65
C GLY A 375 -23.96 -16.69 32.24
N GLY A 376 -22.99 -17.00 31.38
CA GLY A 376 -21.61 -17.29 31.77
C GLY A 376 -21.27 -18.78 31.82
N ASP A 377 -22.28 -19.67 31.79
CA ASP A 377 -22.05 -21.11 31.74
C ASP A 377 -21.34 -21.54 30.45
N LYS A 378 -20.59 -22.63 30.55
CA LYS A 378 -19.88 -23.22 29.42
C LYS A 378 -20.59 -24.49 28.96
N VAL A 379 -20.86 -24.56 27.67
CA VAL A 379 -21.45 -25.73 27.01
C VAL A 379 -20.62 -26.12 25.80
N LEU A 380 -20.62 -27.40 25.44
CA LEU A 380 -20.06 -27.88 24.18
C LEU A 380 -21.11 -27.70 23.08
N LEU A 381 -20.90 -26.74 22.19
CA LEU A 381 -21.75 -26.49 21.02
C LEU A 381 -21.24 -27.33 19.85
N LYS A 382 -22.11 -28.15 19.25
CA LYS A 382 -21.77 -28.99 18.10
C LYS A 382 -22.76 -28.82 16.95
N MET A 383 -22.21 -28.65 15.75
CA MET A 383 -22.94 -28.60 14.49
C MET A 383 -22.84 -29.95 13.79
N HIS A 384 -23.96 -30.49 13.34
CA HIS A 384 -24.02 -31.75 12.62
C HIS A 384 -24.55 -31.47 11.22
N LEU A 385 -23.69 -31.64 10.21
CA LEU A 385 -24.03 -31.37 8.83
C LEU A 385 -24.13 -32.69 8.08
N ALA A 386 -25.34 -33.03 7.62
CA ALA A 386 -25.55 -34.20 6.77
C ALA A 386 -25.07 -33.93 5.34
N GLU A 387 -24.51 -34.95 4.68
CA GLU A 387 -23.93 -34.81 3.34
C GLU A 387 -24.98 -34.57 2.26
N THR A 388 -26.05 -35.36 2.24
CA THR A 388 -26.99 -35.39 1.10
C THR A 388 -28.46 -35.36 1.48
N SER A 389 -28.84 -35.87 2.64
CA SER A 389 -30.23 -35.93 3.10
C SER A 389 -30.51 -34.96 4.24
N PRO A 390 -31.76 -34.45 4.36
CA PRO A 390 -32.18 -33.66 5.51
C PRO A 390 -31.89 -34.38 6.83
N HIS A 391 -31.36 -33.65 7.81
CA HIS A 391 -31.09 -34.20 9.12
C HIS A 391 -32.40 -34.39 9.90
N PRO A 392 -32.65 -35.54 10.55
CA PRO A 392 -33.90 -35.80 11.27
C PRO A 392 -34.14 -34.84 12.45
N ARG A 393 -33.08 -34.16 12.91
CA ARG A 393 -33.08 -33.15 13.98
C ARG A 393 -32.67 -31.75 13.46
N ALA A 394 -33.01 -31.42 12.22
CA ALA A 394 -32.65 -30.14 11.62
C ALA A 394 -32.99 -28.95 12.55
N TYR A 395 -32.03 -28.04 12.74
CA TYR A 395 -32.18 -26.90 13.64
C TYR A 395 -33.32 -25.97 13.18
N ALA A 396 -33.40 -25.70 11.87
CA ALA A 396 -34.44 -24.85 11.29
C ALA A 396 -35.56 -25.70 10.67
N HIS A 397 -36.61 -26.01 11.45
CA HIS A 397 -37.68 -26.93 11.02
C HIS A 397 -38.56 -26.42 9.86
N LYS A 398 -38.50 -25.12 9.54
CA LYS A 398 -39.19 -24.53 8.37
C LYS A 398 -38.35 -24.60 7.09
N ALA A 399 -37.17 -25.21 7.13
CA ALA A 399 -36.37 -25.44 5.94
C ALA A 399 -37.06 -26.47 5.04
N ARG A 400 -37.11 -26.21 3.74
CA ARG A 400 -37.55 -27.18 2.74
C ARG A 400 -36.48 -28.27 2.58
N LEU A 401 -36.88 -29.43 2.06
CA LEU A 401 -35.98 -30.58 1.89
C LEU A 401 -34.83 -30.31 0.91
N ASP A 402 -35.01 -29.36 -0.01
CA ASP A 402 -34.01 -28.91 -0.98
C ASP A 402 -33.10 -27.78 -0.45
N GLU A 403 -33.37 -27.26 0.76
CA GLU A 403 -32.57 -26.19 1.36
C GLU A 403 -31.40 -26.72 2.18
N PRO A 404 -30.22 -26.08 2.12
CA PRO A 404 -29.06 -26.51 2.91
C PRO A 404 -29.32 -26.53 4.42
N ALA A 405 -30.11 -25.60 4.96
CA ALA A 405 -30.49 -25.57 6.36
C ALA A 405 -31.21 -26.84 6.85
N SER A 406 -31.84 -27.62 5.94
CA SER A 406 -32.48 -28.88 6.30
C SER A 406 -31.48 -29.97 6.69
N ARG A 407 -30.22 -29.84 6.27
CA ARG A 407 -29.12 -30.78 6.57
C ARG A 407 -28.36 -30.44 7.86
N LEU A 408 -28.61 -29.25 8.42
CA LEU A 408 -27.90 -28.76 9.60
C LEU A 408 -28.71 -29.00 10.87
N ALA A 409 -28.15 -29.77 11.79
CA ALA A 409 -28.60 -29.86 13.17
C ALA A 409 -27.59 -29.26 14.13
N VAL A 410 -28.07 -28.81 15.28
CA VAL A 410 -27.25 -28.15 16.30
C VAL A 410 -27.59 -28.75 17.65
N SER A 411 -26.57 -29.18 18.38
CA SER A 411 -26.72 -29.72 19.73
C SER A 411 -25.84 -28.96 20.72
N ILE A 412 -26.25 -28.98 21.98
CA ILE A 412 -25.44 -28.55 23.10
C ILE A 412 -25.31 -29.68 24.11
N GLU A 413 -24.16 -29.73 24.78
CA GLU A 413 -23.88 -30.66 25.86
C GLU A 413 -23.27 -29.88 27.03
N GLY A 414 -23.65 -30.20 28.26
CA GLY A 414 -22.98 -29.63 29.42
C GLY A 414 -21.51 -30.07 29.45
N VAL A 415 -20.57 -29.20 29.82
CA VAL A 415 -19.12 -29.54 29.80
C VAL A 415 -18.79 -30.69 30.75
N ARG A 416 -19.66 -30.98 31.73
CA ARG A 416 -19.53 -32.10 32.66
C ARG A 416 -20.27 -33.37 32.19
N GLY A 417 -20.89 -33.34 31.01
CA GLY A 417 -21.69 -34.43 30.45
C GLY A 417 -23.05 -34.61 31.16
N ASP A 418 -23.51 -33.60 31.87
CA ASP A 418 -24.73 -33.62 32.69
C ASP A 418 -26.03 -33.50 31.89
N PHE A 419 -25.96 -32.98 30.66
CA PHE A 419 -27.09 -32.99 29.72
C PHE A 419 -26.60 -32.98 28.28
N PHE A 420 -27.48 -33.43 27.38
CA PHE A 420 -27.32 -33.33 25.93
C PHE A 420 -28.67 -32.97 25.32
N GLU A 421 -28.73 -31.91 24.51
CA GLU A 421 -29.97 -31.47 23.88
C GLU A 421 -29.80 -31.01 22.43
N TRP A 422 -30.85 -31.26 21.63
CA TRP A 422 -30.96 -30.75 20.27
C TRP A 422 -31.65 -29.39 20.28
N LEU A 423 -30.96 -28.37 19.78
CA LEU A 423 -31.56 -27.06 19.64
C LEU A 423 -32.48 -27.04 18.42
N THR A 424 -33.52 -26.22 18.48
CA THR A 424 -34.43 -25.98 17.36
C THR A 424 -34.85 -24.53 17.29
N THR A 425 -35.23 -24.08 16.11
CA THR A 425 -35.75 -22.73 15.89
C THR A 425 -36.86 -22.73 14.86
N SER A 426 -37.74 -21.73 14.98
CA SER A 426 -38.80 -21.46 14.01
C SER A 426 -38.53 -20.18 13.23
N GLY A 427 -39.19 -20.04 12.08
CA GLY A 427 -39.25 -18.78 11.34
C GLY A 427 -38.37 -18.74 10.09
N ASN A 428 -38.88 -18.05 9.07
CA ASN A 428 -38.24 -18.01 7.75
C ASN A 428 -36.87 -17.32 7.78
N LEU A 429 -36.69 -16.30 8.62
CA LEU A 429 -35.41 -15.62 8.77
C LEU A 429 -34.32 -16.55 9.30
N ASN A 430 -34.66 -17.44 10.24
CA ASN A 430 -33.70 -18.40 10.78
C ASN A 430 -33.32 -19.47 9.74
N VAL A 431 -34.24 -19.88 8.88
CA VAL A 431 -33.90 -20.71 7.71
C VAL A 431 -32.87 -20.01 6.83
N GLN A 432 -33.08 -18.72 6.52
CA GLN A 432 -32.13 -17.97 5.68
C GLN A 432 -30.74 -17.83 6.34
N LYS A 433 -30.70 -17.58 7.66
CA LYS A 433 -29.45 -17.55 8.43
C LYS A 433 -28.73 -18.91 8.39
N MET A 434 -29.47 -20.00 8.58
CA MET A 434 -28.88 -21.35 8.60
C MET A 434 -28.43 -21.80 7.22
N ASN A 435 -29.16 -21.42 6.17
CA ASN A 435 -28.70 -21.63 4.80
C ASN A 435 -27.34 -20.95 4.57
N SER A 436 -27.17 -19.69 4.99
CA SER A 436 -25.89 -18.98 4.91
C SER A 436 -24.81 -19.58 5.81
N LEU A 437 -25.16 -20.20 6.94
CA LEU A 437 -24.20 -20.93 7.78
C LEU A 437 -23.70 -22.19 7.08
N VAL A 438 -24.60 -22.96 6.45
CA VAL A 438 -24.22 -24.17 5.72
C VAL A 438 -23.32 -23.84 4.54
N ASP A 439 -23.65 -22.79 3.76
CA ASP A 439 -22.78 -22.31 2.68
C ASP A 439 -21.35 -22.06 3.18
N VAL A 440 -21.21 -21.41 4.34
CA VAL A 440 -19.89 -21.19 4.93
C VAL A 440 -19.23 -22.51 5.30
N LEU A 441 -19.92 -23.44 5.98
CA LEU A 441 -19.36 -24.74 6.35
C LEU A 441 -18.94 -25.59 5.14
N GLU A 442 -19.59 -25.38 3.99
CA GLU A 442 -19.27 -26.03 2.72
C GLU A 442 -18.21 -25.29 1.90
N GLY A 443 -17.73 -24.14 2.40
CA GLY A 443 -16.65 -23.38 1.80
C GLY A 443 -17.06 -22.48 0.63
N LEU A 444 -18.36 -22.18 0.48
CA LEU A 444 -18.83 -21.20 -0.49
C LEU A 444 -18.33 -19.80 -0.10
N THR A 445 -17.95 -19.02 -1.10
CA THR A 445 -17.61 -17.60 -0.92
C THR A 445 -18.86 -16.78 -0.57
N LEU A 446 -18.68 -15.57 -0.02
CA LEU A 446 -19.81 -14.67 0.23
C LEU A 446 -20.55 -14.31 -1.06
N GLU A 447 -19.83 -14.12 -2.16
CA GLU A 447 -20.41 -13.75 -3.45
C GLU A 447 -21.28 -14.87 -4.03
N GLU A 448 -20.81 -16.12 -3.97
CA GLU A 448 -21.62 -17.28 -4.33
C GLU A 448 -22.87 -17.38 -3.44
N SER A 449 -22.71 -17.27 -2.12
CA SER A 449 -23.82 -17.31 -1.17
C SER A 449 -24.85 -16.20 -1.41
N GLU A 450 -24.42 -14.96 -1.66
CA GLU A 450 -25.31 -13.82 -1.94
C GLU A 450 -26.12 -13.98 -3.23
N SER A 451 -25.61 -14.74 -4.20
CA SER A 451 -26.32 -15.05 -5.44
C SER A 451 -27.43 -16.10 -5.26
N LEU A 452 -27.40 -16.85 -4.15
CA LEU A 452 -28.37 -17.90 -3.87
C LEU A 452 -29.62 -17.35 -3.19
N PRO A 453 -30.81 -17.88 -3.53
CA PRO A 453 -32.05 -17.45 -2.89
C PRO A 453 -32.07 -17.84 -1.40
N ARG A 454 -32.85 -17.08 -0.63
CA ARG A 454 -33.11 -17.34 0.80
C ARG A 454 -31.82 -17.46 1.62
N ARG A 455 -30.89 -16.53 1.41
CA ARG A 455 -29.71 -16.31 2.26
C ARG A 455 -29.84 -15.01 3.05
N TRP A 456 -29.26 -15.00 4.23
CA TRP A 456 -29.26 -13.82 5.09
C TRP A 456 -27.86 -13.25 5.22
N HIS A 457 -27.70 -12.01 4.79
CA HIS A 457 -26.46 -11.26 4.90
C HIS A 457 -26.76 -9.87 5.47
N VAL A 458 -26.03 -9.49 6.52
CA VAL A 458 -26.15 -8.13 7.07
C VAL A 458 -25.47 -7.17 6.12
N ARG A 459 -26.26 -6.44 5.34
CA ARG A 459 -25.75 -5.24 4.64
C ARG A 459 -25.69 -4.12 5.66
N ARG A 460 -24.48 -3.71 6.07
CA ARG A 460 -24.34 -2.39 6.69
C ARG A 460 -24.73 -1.38 5.62
N MET A 461 -25.88 -0.73 5.79
CA MET A 461 -26.19 0.46 5.00
C MET A 461 -25.13 1.49 5.35
N ILE A 462 -24.24 1.78 4.41
CA ILE A 462 -23.37 2.95 4.49
C ILE A 462 -24.31 4.13 4.17
N PRO A 463 -24.52 5.09 5.10
CA PRO A 463 -25.26 6.30 4.78
C PRO A 463 -24.61 6.94 3.54
N GLY A 464 -25.44 7.25 2.54
CA GLY A 464 -25.00 7.79 1.25
C GLY A 464 -24.36 9.16 1.35
#